data_AF-A0A254UJQ5-F1
#
_entry.id   AF-A0A254UJQ5-F1
#
_cell.length_a   1.000
_cell.length_b   1.000
_cell.length_c   1.000
_cell.angle_alpha   90.00
_cell.angle_beta   90.00
_cell.angle_gamma   90.00
#
_symmetry.space_group_name_H-M   'P 1'
#
loop_
_entity.id
_entity.type
_entity.pdbx_description
1 polymer ?
#
loop_
_entity_poly.entity_id
_entity_poly.type
_entity_poly.pdbx_seq_one_letter_code
_entity_poly.pdbx_strand_id
1 'polypeptide(L)'
;MSSQTPISQYLFALQSLPLLGSGLYTLLSPASAAQSPYLPLRGVSIGTIQAMSLSSLTLGTFYALVAYQNNTQMMVATIPTRFLAAVVFYRTGEEAWKQVAPFEAVMGVVTAVGVWLWG
;
A
#
# COMPACT_ATOMS: atom_id res chain seq x y z
N MET A 1 16.69 28.36 2.76
CA MET A 1 16.77 26.89 2.91
C MET A 1 15.88 26.51 4.07
N SER A 2 14.59 26.28 3.82
CA SER A 2 13.64 25.88 4.86
C SER A 2 13.91 24.43 5.23
N SER A 3 14.27 24.21 6.49
CA SER A 3 14.35 22.90 7.13
C SER A 3 12.95 22.27 7.19
N GLN A 4 12.56 21.56 6.12
CA GLN A 4 11.29 20.85 6.05
C GLN A 4 11.42 19.45 6.68
N THR A 5 10.36 19.07 7.37
CA THR A 5 10.27 18.15 8.51
C THR A 5 10.57 16.68 8.16
N PRO A 6 11.41 15.96 8.93
CA PRO A 6 11.70 14.53 8.71
C PRO A 6 10.50 13.60 8.97
N ILE A 7 9.42 14.11 9.58
CA ILE A 7 8.22 13.35 9.95
C ILE A 7 7.53 12.72 8.73
N SER A 8 7.43 13.45 7.61
CA SER A 8 6.78 12.95 6.40
C SER A 8 7.55 11.77 5.79
N GLN A 9 8.89 11.87 5.70
CA GLN A 9 9.76 10.77 5.26
C GLN A 9 9.54 9.50 6.10
N TYR A 10 9.47 9.63 7.43
CA TYR A 10 9.22 8.48 8.32
C TYR A 10 7.83 7.89 8.14
N LEU A 11 6.79 8.72 8.01
CA LEU A 11 5.43 8.25 7.74
C LEU A 11 5.38 7.41 6.47
N PHE A 12 6.08 7.83 5.42
CA PHE A 12 6.11 7.12 4.15
C PHE A 12 6.99 5.88 4.15
N ALA A 13 8.16 5.94 4.78
CA ALA A 13 8.96 4.75 5.03
C ALA A 13 8.15 3.71 5.82
N LEU A 14 7.35 4.14 6.80
CA LEU A 14 6.47 3.25 7.56
C LEU A 14 5.39 2.61 6.68
N GLN A 15 4.82 3.33 5.70
CA GLN A 15 3.86 2.75 4.74
C GLN A 15 4.47 1.66 3.85
N SER A 16 5.77 1.73 3.59
CA SER A 16 6.47 0.73 2.77
C SER A 16 6.59 -0.62 3.49
N LEU A 17 6.70 -0.63 4.83
CA LEU A 17 7.01 -1.83 5.60
C LEU A 17 5.90 -2.90 5.55
N PRO A 18 4.60 -2.58 5.75
CA PRO A 18 3.52 -3.54 5.58
C PRO A 18 3.46 -4.13 4.16
N LEU A 19 3.72 -3.31 3.13
CA LEU A 19 3.70 -3.75 1.73
C LEU A 19 4.86 -4.71 1.43
N LEU A 20 6.07 -4.37 1.88
CA LEU A 20 7.23 -5.23 1.76
C LEU A 20 7.05 -6.54 2.53
N GLY A 21 6.63 -6.45 3.80
CA GLY A 21 6.45 -7.60 4.67
C GLY A 21 5.34 -8.54 4.18
N SER A 22 4.16 -8.00 3.84
CA SER A 22 3.06 -8.80 3.32
C SER A 22 3.41 -9.42 1.96
N GLY A 23 4.07 -8.67 1.07
CA GLY A 23 4.53 -9.18 -0.22
C GLY A 23 5.52 -10.34 -0.06
N LEU A 24 6.54 -10.20 0.79
CA LEU A 24 7.50 -11.29 1.07
C LEU A 24 6.82 -12.51 1.68
N TYR A 25 5.99 -12.30 2.71
CA TYR A 25 5.30 -13.38 3.40
C TYR A 25 4.38 -14.18 2.45
N THR A 26 3.56 -13.48 1.67
CA THR A 26 2.60 -14.11 0.76
C THR A 26 3.28 -14.75 -0.46
N LEU A 27 4.45 -14.25 -0.87
CA LEU A 27 5.26 -14.85 -1.93
C LEU A 27 5.91 -16.18 -1.47
N LEU A 28 6.45 -16.21 -0.25
CA LEU A 28 7.12 -17.39 0.32
C LEU A 28 6.13 -18.47 0.78
N SER A 29 4.95 -18.05 1.25
CA SER A 29 3.94 -18.95 1.84
C SER A 29 2.54 -18.72 1.27
N PRO A 30 2.33 -18.87 -0.06
CA PRO A 30 1.07 -18.52 -0.71
C PRO A 30 -0.09 -19.42 -0.28
N ALA A 31 0.16 -20.71 -0.02
CA ALA A 31 -0.86 -21.64 0.46
C ALA A 31 -1.36 -21.28 1.87
N SER A 32 -0.45 -20.89 2.77
CA SER A 32 -0.80 -20.41 4.10
C SER A 32 -1.54 -19.08 4.05
N ALA A 33 -1.14 -18.19 3.13
CA ALA A 33 -1.83 -16.91 2.91
C ALA A 33 -3.27 -17.09 2.43
N ALA A 34 -3.52 -18.06 1.53
CA ALA A 34 -4.86 -18.39 1.03
C ALA A 34 -5.80 -18.95 2.12
N GLN A 35 -5.24 -19.56 3.16
CA GLN A 35 -6.02 -20.14 4.27
C GLN A 35 -6.19 -19.18 5.45
N SER A 36 -5.49 -18.04 5.45
CA SER A 36 -5.55 -17.08 6.55
C SER A 36 -6.92 -16.39 6.62
N PRO A 37 -7.58 -16.36 7.78
CA PRO A 37 -8.83 -15.62 7.96
C PRO A 37 -8.62 -14.10 7.99
N TYR A 38 -7.37 -13.64 8.15
CA TYR A 38 -7.03 -12.21 8.26
C TYR A 38 -6.63 -11.59 6.92
N LEU A 39 -6.46 -12.40 5.87
CA LEU A 39 -6.09 -11.93 4.54
C LEU A 39 -7.27 -12.09 3.57
N PRO A 40 -7.52 -11.12 2.68
CA PRO A 40 -8.58 -11.21 1.68
C PRO A 40 -8.20 -12.11 0.50
N LEU A 41 -7.53 -13.24 0.76
CA LEU A 41 -6.94 -14.12 -0.26
C LEU A 41 -7.61 -15.49 -0.33
N ARG A 42 -8.68 -15.70 0.44
CA ARG A 42 -9.41 -16.98 0.47
C ARG A 42 -10.09 -17.22 -0.87
N GLY A 43 -9.84 -18.38 -1.47
CA GLY A 43 -10.39 -18.74 -2.78
C GLY A 43 -9.63 -18.16 -3.98
N VAL A 44 -8.60 -17.34 -3.74
CA VAL A 44 -7.72 -16.80 -4.79
C VAL A 44 -6.70 -17.87 -5.20
N SER A 45 -6.43 -17.99 -6.51
CA SER A 45 -5.44 -18.95 -7.01
C SER A 45 -4.03 -18.62 -6.51
N ILE A 46 -3.19 -19.64 -6.31
CA ILE A 46 -1.80 -19.46 -5.85
C ILE A 46 -1.02 -18.53 -6.78
N GLY A 47 -1.18 -18.67 -8.10
CA GLY A 47 -0.51 -17.82 -9.08
C GLY A 47 -0.95 -16.35 -8.97
N THR A 48 -2.24 -16.11 -8.72
CA THR A 48 -2.75 -14.76 -8.46
C THR A 48 -2.18 -14.19 -7.16
N ILE A 49 -2.11 -14.98 -6.08
CA ILE A 49 -1.51 -14.55 -4.82
C ILE A 49 -0.06 -14.11 -5.05
N GLN A 50 0.75 -14.93 -5.72
CA GLN A 50 2.16 -14.61 -6.00
C GLN A 50 2.31 -13.34 -6.86
N ALA A 51 1.46 -13.16 -7.87
CA ALA A 51 1.47 -11.95 -8.70
C ALA A 51 1.12 -10.69 -7.88
N MET A 52 0.15 -10.79 -6.98
CA MET A 52 -0.20 -9.71 -6.04
C MET A 52 0.93 -9.46 -5.04
N SER A 53 1.59 -10.51 -4.55
CA SER A 53 2.76 -10.41 -3.66
C SER A 53 3.91 -9.63 -4.30
N LEU A 54 4.23 -9.93 -5.58
CA LEU A 54 5.25 -9.19 -6.33
C LEU A 54 4.86 -7.73 -6.57
N SER A 55 3.57 -7.49 -6.82
CA SER A 55 3.03 -6.12 -6.95
C SER A 55 3.19 -5.34 -5.65
N SER A 56 2.84 -5.95 -4.50
CA SER A 56 3.03 -5.36 -3.17
C SER A 56 4.50 -5.10 -2.86
N LEU A 57 5.40 -6.03 -3.19
CA LEU A 57 6.84 -5.83 -3.03
C LEU A 57 7.34 -4.64 -3.86
N THR A 58 6.95 -4.58 -5.13
CA THR A 58 7.36 -3.50 -6.05
C THR A 58 6.87 -2.15 -5.54
N LEU A 59 5.61 -2.06 -5.10
CA LEU A 59 5.04 -0.85 -4.52
C LEU A 59 5.74 -0.47 -3.20
N GLY A 60 6.02 -1.45 -2.33
CA GLY A 60 6.78 -1.21 -1.10
C GLY A 60 8.16 -0.63 -1.37
N THR A 61 8.91 -1.21 -2.32
CA THR A 61 10.21 -0.67 -2.76
C THR A 61 10.06 0.72 -3.35
N PHE A 62 9.04 0.96 -4.17
CA PHE A 62 8.76 2.28 -4.74
C PHE A 62 8.54 3.33 -3.64
N TYR A 63 7.67 3.06 -2.65
CA TYR A 63 7.44 3.99 -1.54
C TYR A 63 8.69 4.24 -0.71
N ALA A 64 9.51 3.21 -0.47
CA ALA A 64 10.78 3.35 0.24
C ALA A 64 11.77 4.25 -0.52
N LEU A 65 11.90 4.06 -1.83
CA LEU A 65 12.76 4.88 -2.69
C LEU A 65 12.28 6.32 -2.77
N VAL A 66 10.97 6.55 -2.94
CA VAL A 66 10.39 7.89 -2.99
C VAL A 66 10.60 8.63 -1.66
N ALA A 67 10.43 7.93 -0.53
CA ALA A 67 10.73 8.47 0.80
C ALA A 67 12.21 8.82 0.95
N TYR A 68 13.12 7.93 0.54
CA TYR A 68 14.56 8.16 0.59
C TYR A 68 15.02 9.32 -0.31
N GLN A 69 14.45 9.42 -1.51
CA GLN A 69 14.76 10.48 -2.47
C GLN A 69 14.09 11.82 -2.12
N ASN A 70 13.27 11.87 -1.08
CA ASN A 70 12.53 13.06 -0.69
C ASN A 70 11.67 13.62 -1.85
N ASN A 71 11.10 12.72 -2.69
CA ASN A 71 10.41 13.10 -3.93
C ASN A 71 8.90 13.26 -3.70
N THR A 72 8.49 14.46 -3.30
CA THR A 72 7.09 14.79 -3.01
C THR A 72 6.15 14.66 -4.20
N GLN A 73 6.63 14.97 -5.42
CA GLN A 73 5.80 14.91 -6.63
C GLN A 73 5.35 13.48 -6.92
N MET A 74 6.23 12.51 -6.74
CA MET A 74 5.85 11.10 -6.86
C MET A 74 4.85 10.68 -5.78
N MET A 75 4.98 11.19 -4.54
CA MET A 75 3.99 10.91 -3.50
C MET A 75 2.60 11.49 -3.84
N VAL A 76 2.53 12.72 -4.34
CA VAL A 76 1.28 13.32 -4.81
C VAL A 76 0.59 12.42 -5.84
N ALA A 77 1.35 11.88 -6.78
CA ALA A 77 0.82 11.00 -7.82
C ALA A 77 0.19 9.70 -7.28
N THR A 78 0.55 9.28 -6.06
CA THR A 78 -0.05 8.08 -5.43
C THR A 78 -1.41 8.35 -4.77
N ILE A 79 -1.75 9.61 -4.50
CA ILE A 79 -3.01 9.98 -3.81
C ILE A 79 -4.24 9.59 -4.66
N PRO A 80 -4.35 10.00 -5.94
CA PRO A 80 -5.50 9.63 -6.77
C PRO A 80 -5.63 8.11 -6.93
N THR A 81 -4.50 7.41 -7.04
CA THR A 81 -4.49 5.95 -7.25
C THR A 81 -4.99 5.20 -6.03
N ARG A 82 -4.71 5.68 -4.80
CA ARG A 82 -5.25 5.09 -3.57
C ARG A 82 -6.76 5.26 -3.46
N PHE A 83 -7.29 6.43 -3.80
CA PHE A 83 -8.74 6.64 -3.84
C PHE A 83 -9.41 5.81 -4.94
N LEU A 84 -8.78 5.70 -6.11
CA LEU A 84 -9.27 4.81 -7.16
C LEU A 84 -9.30 3.35 -6.68
N ALA A 85 -8.25 2.87 -6.01
CA ALA A 85 -8.21 1.54 -5.42
C ALA A 85 -9.33 1.35 -4.39
N ALA A 86 -9.58 2.32 -3.52
CA ALA A 86 -10.69 2.27 -2.57
C ALA A 86 -12.06 2.15 -3.27
N VAL A 87 -12.28 2.93 -4.33
CA VAL A 87 -13.52 2.87 -5.12
C VAL A 87 -13.67 1.50 -5.81
N VAL A 88 -12.61 0.98 -6.41
CA VAL A 88 -12.60 -0.33 -7.07
C VAL A 88 -12.87 -1.44 -6.05
N PHE A 89 -12.14 -1.49 -4.95
CA PHE A 89 -12.34 -2.48 -3.89
C PHE A 89 -13.75 -2.44 -3.29
N TYR A 90 -14.34 -1.25 -3.15
CA TYR A 90 -15.70 -1.13 -2.63
C TYR A 90 -16.77 -1.60 -3.64
N ARG A 91 -16.61 -1.23 -4.92
CA ARG A 91 -17.63 -1.49 -5.96
C ARG A 91 -17.56 -2.89 -6.54
N THR A 92 -16.34 -3.37 -6.82
CA THR A 92 -16.11 -4.62 -7.56
C THR A 92 -15.45 -5.69 -6.72
N GLY A 93 -14.98 -5.35 -5.52
CA GLY A 93 -14.39 -6.31 -4.62
C GLY A 93 -15.43 -7.29 -4.07
N GLU A 94 -15.02 -8.55 -3.90
CA GLU A 94 -15.74 -9.50 -3.06
C GLU A 94 -15.76 -9.01 -1.60
N GLU A 95 -16.59 -9.63 -0.74
CA GLU A 95 -16.76 -9.27 0.68
C GLU A 95 -15.44 -8.93 1.40
N ALA A 96 -14.40 -9.75 1.19
CA ALA A 96 -13.10 -9.55 1.81
C ALA A 96 -12.37 -8.30 1.31
N TRP A 97 -12.47 -7.98 0.01
CA TRP A 97 -11.84 -6.80 -0.58
C TRP A 97 -12.57 -5.50 -0.24
N LYS A 98 -13.89 -5.56 -0.02
CA LYS A 98 -14.65 -4.40 0.47
C LYS A 98 -14.17 -3.93 1.84
N GLN A 99 -13.64 -4.82 2.68
CA GLN A 99 -13.04 -4.46 3.97
C GLN A 99 -11.70 -3.72 3.81
N VAL A 100 -11.03 -3.87 2.66
CA VAL A 100 -9.76 -3.17 2.34
C VAL A 100 -10.00 -1.77 1.78
N ALA A 101 -11.16 -1.53 1.15
CA ALA A 101 -11.53 -0.21 0.63
C ALA A 101 -11.39 0.95 1.64
N PRO A 102 -11.93 0.87 2.89
CA PRO A 102 -11.75 1.94 3.86
C PRO A 102 -10.28 2.13 4.26
N PHE A 103 -9.48 1.06 4.29
CA PHE A 103 -8.04 1.16 4.56
C PHE A 103 -7.35 1.99 3.47
N GLU A 104 -7.58 1.70 2.19
CA GLU A 104 -6.98 2.49 1.10
C GLU A 104 -7.43 3.95 1.10
N ALA A 105 -8.70 4.22 1.42
CA ALA A 105 -9.20 5.58 1.56
C ALA A 105 -8.51 6.35 2.70
N VAL A 106 -8.38 5.72 3.88
CA VAL A 106 -7.67 6.31 5.03
C VAL A 106 -6.21 6.54 4.70
N MET A 107 -5.53 5.58 4.08
CA MET A 107 -4.14 5.73 3.68
C MET A 107 -3.95 6.81 2.61
N GLY A 108 -4.90 6.97 1.69
CA GLY A 108 -4.93 8.09 0.74
C GLY A 108 -4.99 9.45 1.44
N VAL A 109 -5.84 9.59 2.46
CA VAL A 109 -5.92 10.81 3.29
C VAL A 109 -4.64 11.03 4.08
N VAL A 110 -4.09 10.00 4.73
CA VAL A 110 -2.81 10.08 5.46
C VAL A 110 -1.69 10.55 4.53
N THR A 111 -1.64 10.04 3.31
CA THR A 111 -0.66 10.48 2.32
C THR A 111 -0.89 11.92 1.87
N ALA A 112 -2.14 12.33 1.63
CA ALA A 112 -2.46 13.71 1.29
C ALA A 112 -2.06 14.70 2.40
N VAL A 113 -2.37 14.37 3.66
CA VAL A 113 -1.95 15.16 4.83
C VAL A 113 -0.44 15.16 4.98
N GLY A 114 0.21 14.00 4.82
CA GLY A 114 1.66 13.87 4.91
C GLY A 114 2.40 14.69 3.86
N VAL A 115 1.86 14.79 2.65
CA VAL A 115 2.39 15.69 1.61
C VAL A 115 2.09 17.15 1.93
N TRP A 116 0.88 17.49 2.39
CA TRP A 116 0.51 18.86 2.76
C TRP A 116 1.38 19.41 3.89
N LEU A 117 1.74 18.58 4.88
CA LEU A 117 2.66 18.95 5.97
C LEU A 117 4.14 19.04 5.53
N TRP A 118 4.48 18.51 4.36
CA TRP A 118 5.82 18.60 3.80
C TRP A 118 6.03 19.92 3.06
N GLY A 119 5.00 20.39 2.34
CA GLY A 119 5.01 21.63 1.55
C GLY A 119 4.34 22.79 2.25
#